data_AF-A0A847QCL6-F1
#
_entry.id   AF-A0A847QCL6-F1
#
_cell.length_a   1.000
_cell.length_b   1.000
_cell.length_c   1.000
_cell.angle_alpha   90.00
_cell.angle_beta   90.00
_cell.angle_gamma   90.00
#
_symmetry.space_group_name_H-M   'P 1'
#
loop_
_entity.id
_entity.type
_entity.pdbx_description
1 polymer ?
#
loop_
_entity_poly.entity_id
_entity_poly.type
_entity_poly.pdbx_seq_one_letter_code
_entity_poly.pdbx_strand_id
1 'polypeptide(L)'
;MLFREANYILRLVLIYPVDRINFHGNNKTYSEIELALEARIGCIVVDNFYELDLLNNLTQEKKVKQKILLRVSPGIDALTHHYIKTGMIDSKFGMAIANGQALLGIKTEAQMRLLSAKVI
;
A
#
# COMPACT_ATOMS: atom_id res chain seq x y z
N MET A 1 -11.25 10.37 -6.83
CA MET A 1 -12.36 9.60 -6.24
C MET A 1 -11.77 8.82 -5.07
N LEU A 2 -11.97 9.34 -3.85
CA LEU A 2 -11.48 8.73 -2.61
C LEU A 2 -12.38 7.52 -2.29
N PHE A 3 -11.92 6.32 -2.67
CA PHE A 3 -12.58 5.07 -2.28
C PHE A 3 -12.23 4.80 -0.82
N ARG A 4 -13.03 5.33 0.10
CA ARG A 4 -13.09 4.84 1.47
C ARG A 4 -14.20 3.80 1.55
N GLU A 5 -14.05 2.87 2.49
CA GLU A 5 -15.07 2.00 3.09
C GLU A 5 -14.94 0.52 2.69
N ALA A 6 -14.66 -0.30 3.71
CA ALA A 6 -14.71 -1.75 3.78
C ALA A 6 -15.80 -2.45 2.91
N ASN A 7 -16.92 -1.76 2.67
CA ASN A 7 -18.01 -2.20 1.77
C ASN A 7 -17.54 -2.55 0.35
N TYR A 8 -16.47 -1.91 -0.15
CA TYR A 8 -15.95 -2.19 -1.47
C TYR A 8 -15.28 -3.58 -1.56
N ILE A 9 -14.49 -3.95 -0.54
CA ILE A 9 -13.83 -5.27 -0.48
C ILE A 9 -14.89 -6.38 -0.47
N LEU A 10 -15.89 -6.25 0.41
CA LEU A 10 -17.02 -7.18 0.51
C LEU A 10 -17.73 -7.35 -0.84
N ARG A 11 -17.99 -6.25 -1.54
CA ARG A 11 -18.67 -6.30 -2.85
C ARG A 11 -17.83 -6.99 -3.92
N LEU A 12 -16.53 -6.74 -3.97
CA LEU A 12 -15.66 -7.37 -4.97
C LEU A 12 -15.50 -8.87 -4.74
N VAL A 13 -15.36 -9.29 -3.48
CA VAL A 13 -15.20 -10.71 -3.11
C VAL A 13 -16.40 -11.57 -3.55
N LEU A 14 -17.60 -10.98 -3.67
CA LEU A 14 -18.80 -11.67 -4.13
C LEU A 14 -18.84 -11.94 -5.64
N ILE A 15 -18.09 -11.17 -6.44
CA ILE A 15 -18.21 -11.20 -7.91
C ILE A 15 -16.88 -11.48 -8.63
N TYR A 16 -15.75 -11.48 -7.91
CA TYR A 16 -14.42 -11.75 -8.46
C TYR A 16 -13.61 -12.73 -7.59
N PRO A 17 -12.75 -13.56 -8.21
CA PRO A 17 -11.80 -14.38 -7.47
C PRO A 17 -10.87 -13.51 -6.61
N VAL A 18 -10.88 -13.73 -5.30
CA VAL A 18 -10.18 -12.89 -4.32
C VAL A 18 -8.67 -12.83 -4.55
N ASP A 19 -8.09 -13.92 -5.06
CA ASP A 19 -6.67 -14.07 -5.40
C ASP A 19 -6.21 -13.15 -6.54
N ARG A 20 -7.16 -12.58 -7.30
CA ARG A 20 -6.91 -11.66 -8.42
C ARG A 20 -7.19 -10.19 -8.09
N ILE A 21 -7.62 -9.90 -6.87
CA ILE A 21 -7.94 -8.53 -6.45
C ILE A 21 -6.67 -7.85 -5.91
N ASN A 22 -6.39 -6.65 -6.41
CA ASN A 22 -5.41 -5.74 -5.83
C ASN A 22 -6.13 -4.66 -5.02
N PHE A 23 -5.86 -4.60 -3.72
CA PHE A 23 -6.44 -3.57 -2.85
C PHE A 23 -5.54 -2.35 -2.78
N HIS A 24 -5.96 -1.30 -3.50
CA HIS A 24 -5.31 0.01 -3.54
C HIS A 24 -5.97 0.99 -2.56
N GLY A 25 -5.26 2.08 -2.27
CA GLY A 25 -5.75 3.18 -1.44
C GLY A 25 -4.59 3.87 -0.75
N ASN A 26 -4.80 5.10 -0.30
CA ASN A 26 -3.86 5.82 0.55
C ASN A 26 -4.46 5.98 1.95
N ASN A 27 -3.63 5.80 2.98
CA ASN A 27 -4.04 5.93 4.38
C ASN A 27 -5.14 4.91 4.77
N LYS A 28 -4.92 3.64 4.41
CA LYS A 28 -5.81 2.53 4.80
C LYS A 28 -5.85 2.41 6.31
N THR A 29 -7.06 2.27 6.84
CA THR A 29 -7.28 2.08 8.28
C THR A 29 -6.97 0.65 8.73
N TYR A 30 -6.78 0.48 10.03
CA TYR A 30 -6.65 -0.85 10.66
C TYR A 30 -7.76 -1.81 10.19
N SER A 31 -9.02 -1.39 10.29
CA SER A 31 -10.18 -2.23 9.94
C SER A 31 -10.24 -2.58 8.46
N GLU A 32 -9.80 -1.70 7.57
CA GLU A 32 -9.74 -2.00 6.13
C GLU A 32 -8.68 -3.04 5.81
N ILE A 33 -7.51 -2.96 6.44
CA ILE A 33 -6.43 -3.93 6.26
C ILE A 33 -6.81 -5.28 6.89
N GLU A 34 -7.38 -5.24 8.09
CA GLU A 34 -7.90 -6.43 8.77
C GLU A 34 -8.90 -7.18 7.89
N LEU A 35 -9.90 -6.47 7.36
CA LEU A 35 -10.91 -7.06 6.48
C LEU A 35 -10.28 -7.62 5.19
N ALA A 36 -9.30 -6.93 4.60
CA ALA A 36 -8.61 -7.42 3.40
C ALA A 36 -7.87 -8.74 3.67
N LEU A 37 -7.25 -8.87 4.85
CA LEU A 37 -6.56 -10.10 5.27
C LEU A 37 -7.56 -11.23 5.54
N GLU A 38 -8.68 -10.94 6.20
CA GLU A 38 -9.74 -11.93 6.48
C GLU A 38 -10.40 -12.43 5.20
N ALA A 39 -10.65 -11.53 4.25
CA ALA A 39 -11.16 -11.86 2.93
C ALA A 39 -10.12 -12.55 2.01
N ARG A 40 -8.86 -12.67 2.46
CA ARG A 40 -7.73 -13.25 1.70
C ARG A 40 -7.54 -12.60 0.34
N ILE A 41 -7.54 -11.27 0.30
CA ILE A 41 -7.31 -10.51 -0.92
C ILE A 41 -5.92 -10.82 -1.50
N GLY A 42 -5.89 -11.02 -2.82
CA GLY A 42 -4.73 -11.49 -3.56
C GLY A 42 -3.49 -10.64 -3.33
N CYS A 43 -3.62 -9.31 -3.38
CA CYS A 43 -2.51 -8.40 -3.14
C CYS A 43 -2.96 -7.07 -2.52
N ILE A 44 -2.17 -6.53 -1.59
CA ILE A 44 -2.41 -5.21 -1.00
C ILE A 44 -1.31 -4.24 -1.47
N VAL A 45 -1.70 -3.09 -2.01
CA VAL A 45 -0.74 -2.07 -2.45
C VAL A 45 -0.46 -1.12 -1.30
N VAL A 46 0.77 -1.14 -0.81
CA VAL A 46 1.25 -0.35 0.33
C VAL A 46 1.70 1.01 -0.16
N ASP A 47 1.11 2.07 0.40
CA ASP A 47 1.36 3.45 -0.03
C ASP A 47 2.44 4.15 0.81
N ASN A 48 2.63 3.75 2.07
CA ASN A 48 3.59 4.38 2.99
C ASN A 48 4.08 3.41 4.08
N PHE A 49 5.05 3.84 4.89
CA PHE A 49 5.64 3.01 5.96
C PHE A 49 4.65 2.63 7.06
N TYR A 50 3.70 3.51 7.39
CA TYR A 50 2.68 3.21 8.39
C TYR A 50 1.82 2.01 7.97
N GLU A 51 1.39 1.96 6.70
CA GLU A 51 0.65 0.81 6.16
C GLU A 51 1.50 -0.46 6.16
N LEU A 52 2.80 -0.37 5.85
CA LEU A 52 3.72 -1.50 5.87
C LEU A 52 3.84 -2.11 7.27
N ASP A 53 4.07 -1.27 8.28
CA ASP A 53 4.20 -1.69 9.68
C ASP A 53 2.89 -2.28 10.20
N LEU A 54 1.76 -1.65 9.87
CA LEU A 54 0.43 -2.11 10.24
C LEU A 54 0.12 -3.49 9.63
N LEU A 55 0.42 -3.71 8.35
CA LEU A 55 0.30 -5.01 7.69
C LEU A 55 1.17 -6.08 8.35
N ASN A 56 2.42 -5.74 8.66
CA ASN A 56 3.34 -6.68 9.31
C ASN A 56 2.83 -7.10 10.70
N ASN A 57 2.27 -6.18 11.47
CA ASN A 57 1.72 -6.49 12.79
C ASN A 57 0.48 -7.39 12.67
N LEU A 58 -0.47 -7.03 11.81
CA LEU A 58 -1.71 -7.79 11.59
C LEU A 58 -1.46 -9.19 11.01
N THR A 59 -0.51 -9.32 10.08
CA THR A 59 -0.17 -10.64 9.50
C THR A 59 0.46 -11.56 10.53
N GLN A 60 1.29 -11.04 11.44
CA GLN A 60 1.83 -11.80 12.57
C GLN A 60 0.75 -12.24 13.55
N GLU A 61 -0.15 -11.32 13.94
CA GLU A 61 -1.25 -11.61 14.85
C GLU A 61 -2.17 -12.71 14.30
N LYS A 62 -2.58 -12.58 13.03
CA LYS A 62 -3.47 -13.55 12.36
C LYS A 62 -2.74 -14.76 11.77
N LYS A 63 -1.41 -14.81 11.86
CA LYS A 63 -0.54 -15.87 11.29
C LYS A 63 -0.82 -16.16 9.81
N VAL A 64 -1.07 -15.11 9.02
CA VAL A 64 -1.39 -15.19 7.60
C VAL A 64 -0.26 -14.61 6.76
N LYS A 65 0.02 -15.21 5.59
CA LYS A 65 0.95 -14.65 4.62
C LYS A 65 0.20 -13.77 3.62
N GLN A 66 0.72 -12.59 3.31
CA GLN A 66 0.10 -11.64 2.39
C GLN A 66 1.08 -11.17 1.32
N LYS A 67 0.64 -11.20 0.06
CA LYS A 67 1.39 -10.56 -1.03
C LYS A 67 1.14 -9.05 -0.99
N ILE A 68 2.20 -8.28 -1.18
CA ILE A 68 2.10 -6.82 -1.20
C ILE A 68 2.80 -6.23 -2.42
N LEU A 69 2.38 -5.02 -2.79
CA LEU A 69 3.10 -4.20 -3.76
C LEU A 69 3.49 -2.90 -3.07
N LEU A 70 4.78 -2.56 -3.08
CA LEU A 70 5.24 -1.25 -2.60
C LEU A 70 5.03 -0.24 -3.72
N ARG A 71 4.20 0.77 -3.48
CA ARG A 71 3.99 1.86 -4.42
C ARG A 71 5.18 2.81 -4.36
N VAL A 72 5.88 2.99 -5.48
CA VAL A 72 6.99 3.94 -5.54
C VAL A 72 6.63 5.21 -6.29
N SER A 73 7.14 6.34 -5.80
CA SER A 73 7.02 7.63 -6.47
C SER A 73 8.33 7.94 -7.18
N PRO A 74 8.35 8.12 -8.52
CA PRO A 74 9.57 8.31 -9.27
C PRO A 74 10.27 9.65 -8.98
N GLY A 75 9.65 10.54 -8.19
CA GLY A 75 10.21 11.85 -7.87
C GLY A 75 10.26 12.79 -9.08
N ILE A 76 9.50 12.49 -10.14
CA ILE A 76 9.41 13.30 -11.35
C ILE A 76 8.26 14.29 -11.15
N ASP A 77 8.60 15.56 -10.94
CA ASP A 77 7.65 16.65 -11.12
C ASP A 77 7.15 16.60 -12.56
N ALA A 78 5.87 16.29 -12.75
CA ALA A 78 5.21 16.60 -14.01
C ALA A 78 5.20 18.13 -14.13
N LEU A 79 6.24 18.69 -14.76
CA LEU A 79 6.36 20.11 -15.06
C LEU A 79 5.24 20.53 -16.01
N THR A 80 4.06 20.78 -15.46
CA THR A 80 3.02 21.56 -16.13
C THR A 80 2.56 22.64 -15.17
N HIS A 81 3.08 23.85 -15.42
CA HIS A 81 2.79 25.15 -14.81
C HIS A 81 3.61 25.53 -13.57
N HIS A 82 4.71 26.22 -13.86
CA HIS A 82 5.47 27.08 -12.96
C HIS A 82 4.60 28.24 -12.45
N TYR A 83 3.73 28.01 -11.47
CA TYR A 83 3.26 29.08 -10.59
C TYR A 83 2.72 28.44 -9.31
N ILE A 84 3.14 28.94 -8.15
CA ILE A 84 2.93 28.39 -6.79
C ILE A 84 4.05 27.42 -6.34
N LYS A 85 5.28 27.94 -6.25
CA LYS A 85 6.35 27.37 -5.42
C LYS A 85 6.25 27.92 -3.99
N THR A 86 5.37 27.33 -3.18
CA THR A 86 5.47 27.37 -1.72
C THR A 86 4.89 26.06 -1.17
N GLY A 87 5.74 25.13 -0.74
CA GLY A 87 5.34 24.00 0.11
C GLY A 87 5.62 22.59 -0.44
N MET A 88 6.81 22.08 -0.09
CA MET A 88 7.19 20.67 0.08
C MET A 88 7.31 19.73 -1.14
N ILE A 89 8.48 19.07 -1.19
CA ILE A 89 8.89 17.96 -2.07
C ILE A 89 8.29 16.63 -1.56
N ASP A 90 7.05 16.65 -1.07
CA ASP A 90 6.41 15.47 -0.47
C ASP A 90 5.20 15.05 -1.33
N SER A 91 5.45 14.12 -2.24
CA SER A 91 4.35 13.36 -2.85
C SER A 91 3.54 12.72 -1.73
N LYS A 92 2.24 12.99 -1.67
CA LYS A 92 1.31 12.37 -0.70
C LYS A 92 1.09 10.87 -0.92
N PHE A 93 1.78 10.30 -1.90
CA PHE A 93 1.60 8.93 -2.37
C PHE A 93 2.95 8.24 -2.53
N GLY A 94 3.01 6.99 -2.11
CA GLY A 94 4.12 6.10 -2.37
C GLY A 94 5.43 6.50 -1.66
N MET A 95 6.40 5.60 -1.77
CA MET A 95 7.75 5.81 -1.26
C MET A 95 8.62 6.40 -2.36
N ALA A 96 9.20 7.58 -2.13
CA ALA A 96 9.98 8.25 -3.17
C ALA A 96 11.29 7.50 -3.48
N ILE A 97 11.60 7.39 -4.78
CA ILE A 97 12.86 6.82 -5.25
C ILE A 97 14.00 7.82 -5.01
N ALA A 98 13.76 9.10 -5.32
CA ALA A 98 14.76 10.16 -5.30
C ALA A 98 15.43 10.38 -3.93
N ASN A 99 14.70 10.16 -2.83
CA ASN A 99 15.21 10.31 -1.47
C ASN A 99 15.54 8.96 -0.79
N GLY A 100 15.52 7.85 -1.52
CA GLY A 100 15.85 6.51 -1.02
C GLY A 100 14.76 5.84 -0.17
N GLN A 101 13.57 6.42 -0.02
CA GLN A 101 12.47 5.79 0.72
C GLN A 101 12.04 4.45 0.10
N ALA A 102 12.02 4.36 -1.24
CA ALA A 102 11.70 3.11 -1.93
C ALA A 102 12.68 1.99 -1.55
N LEU A 103 13.97 2.29 -1.52
CA LEU A 103 15.01 1.34 -1.13
C LEU A 103 14.88 0.94 0.34
N LEU A 104 14.56 1.90 1.22
CA LEU A 104 14.31 1.63 2.63
C LEU A 104 13.09 0.71 2.81
N GLY A 105 11.99 0.97 2.11
CA GLY A 105 10.79 0.12 2.14
C GLY A 105 11.07 -1.32 1.78
N ILE A 106 11.86 -1.55 0.71
CA ILE A 106 12.28 -2.90 0.29
C ILE A 106 13.14 -3.56 1.39
N LYS A 107 14.10 -2.84 1.96
CA LYS A 107 14.95 -3.37 3.04
C LYS A 107 14.18 -3.69 4.32
N THR A 108 13.17 -2.88 4.65
CA THR A 108 12.29 -3.10 5.79
C THR A 108 11.41 -4.32 5.57
N GLU A 109 10.77 -4.44 4.40
CA GLU A 109 9.94 -5.60 4.08
C GLU A 109 10.73 -6.91 4.02
N ALA A 110 11.98 -6.90 3.55
CA ALA A 110 12.81 -8.10 3.51
C ALA A 110 13.03 -8.73 4.90
N GLN A 111 12.81 -7.98 5.98
CA GLN A 111 12.90 -8.46 7.36
C GLN A 111 11.56 -9.05 7.87
N MET A 112 10.45 -8.84 7.14
CA MET A 112 9.08 -9.21 7.47
C MET A 112 8.71 -10.56 6.86
N ARG A 113 8.71 -11.63 7.66
CA ARG A 113 8.60 -13.02 7.18
C ARG A 113 7.25 -13.43 6.57
N LEU A 114 6.20 -12.68 6.87
CA LEU A 114 4.83 -13.00 6.44
C LEU A 114 4.36 -12.14 5.27
N LEU A 115 5.21 -11.22 4.82
CA LEU A 115 4.96 -10.43 3.63
C LEU A 115 5.78 -10.99 2.46
N SER A 116 5.25 -10.79 1.26
CA SER A 116 5.97 -11.05 0.02
C SER A 116 5.75 -9.88 -0.92
N ALA A 117 6.75 -9.00 -1.02
CA ALA A 117 6.67 -7.80 -1.82
C ALA A 117 7.13 -7.98 -3.27
N LYS A 118 6.48 -7.20 -4.14
CA LYS A 118 7.05 -6.71 -5.40
C LYS A 118 6.93 -5.19 -5.44
N VAL A 119 7.65 -4.54 -6.35
CA VAL A 119 7.61 -3.08 -6.51
C VAL A 119 6.81 -2.74 -7.76
N ILE A 120 5.94 -1.73 -7.69
CA ILE A 120 5.13 -1.23 -8.82
C ILE A 120 5.16 0.29 -8.93
#